data_AF-A0A2A9N9R7-F1
#
_entry.id   AF-A0A2A9N9R7-F1
#
_cell.length_a   1.000
_cell.length_b   1.000
_cell.length_c   1.000
_cell.angle_alpha   90.00
_cell.angle_beta   90.00
_cell.angle_gamma   90.00
#
_symmetry.space_group_name_H-M   'P 1'
#
loop_
_entity.id
_entity.type
_entity.pdbx_description
1 polymer ?
#
loop_
_entity_poly.entity_id
_entity_poly.type
_entity_poly.pdbx_seq_one_letter_code
_entity_poly.pdbx_strand_id
1 'polypeptide(L)' 'YDEDEFFRKVLGGRETYLDFKEKDRLVYKRMGDSDVLCIPNVLIGKRSVREMIIDHAHSLLAHLGHKKTLQLLREETWW' A
#
# COMPACT_ATOMS: atom_id res chain seq x y z
N TYR A 1 -4.50 -2.78 9.42
CA TYR A 1 -4.29 -3.97 8.58
C TYR A 1 -5.27 -5.09 8.91
N ASP A 2 -5.65 -5.30 10.17
CA ASP A 2 -6.55 -6.40 10.56
C ASP A 2 -7.96 -6.38 9.94
N GLU A 3 -8.46 -5.19 9.59
CA GLU A 3 -9.74 -5.00 8.90
C GLU A 3 -9.68 -5.40 7.42
N ASP A 4 -8.48 -5.58 6.86
CA ASP A 4 -8.28 -6.08 5.51
C ASP A 4 -8.08 -7.60 5.55
N GLU A 5 -8.95 -8.35 4.89
CA GLU A 5 -8.93 -9.82 4.93
C GLU A 5 -7.61 -10.40 4.42
N PHE A 6 -7.01 -9.80 3.39
CA PHE A 6 -5.74 -10.25 2.82
C PHE A 6 -4.60 -9.98 3.81
N PHE A 7 -4.48 -8.74 4.30
CA PHE A 7 -3.39 -8.41 5.22
C PHE A 7 -3.52 -9.09 6.58
N ARG A 8 -4.74 -9.38 7.05
CA ARG A 8 -4.97 -10.22 8.23
C ARG A 8 -4.38 -11.63 8.05
N LYS A 9 -4.54 -12.23 6.85
CA LYS A 9 -3.93 -13.54 6.52
C LYS A 9 -2.41 -13.45 6.44
N VAL A 10 -1.88 -12.39 5.81
CA VAL A 10 -0.43 -12.15 5.70
C VAL A 10 0.22 -12.06 7.08
N LEU A 11 -0.37 -11.28 7.99
CA LEU A 11 0.14 -11.11 9.35
C LEU A 11 0.00 -12.40 10.20
N GLY A 12 -1.05 -13.20 9.96
CA GLY A 12 -1.27 -14.47 10.65
C GLY A 12 -0.48 -15.67 10.09
N GLY A 13 0.06 -15.57 8.87
CA GLY A 13 0.65 -16.68 8.11
C GLY A 13 2.05 -16.41 7.56
N ARG A 14 2.92 -15.78 8.36
CA ARG A 14 4.25 -15.28 7.94
C ARG A 14 5.15 -16.29 7.20
N GLU A 15 5.02 -17.58 7.46
CA GLU A 15 5.80 -18.64 6.75
C GLU A 15 5.38 -18.83 5.29
N THR A 16 4.15 -18.46 4.92
CA THR A 16 3.61 -18.57 3.56
C THR A 16 3.85 -17.30 2.72
N TYR A 17 4.00 -16.16 3.39
CA TYR A 17 4.09 -14.83 2.76
C TYR A 17 5.48 -14.21 2.95
N LEU A 18 6.52 -14.89 2.45
CA LEU A 18 7.93 -14.54 2.68
C LEU A 18 8.36 -13.19 2.08
N ASP A 19 7.63 -12.69 1.09
CA ASP A 19 7.88 -11.40 0.48
C ASP A 19 7.24 -10.24 1.26
N PHE A 20 6.49 -10.53 2.34
CA PHE A 20 5.92 -9.51 3.21
C PHE A 20 6.71 -9.38 4.52
N LYS A 21 6.89 -8.14 4.97
CA LYS A 21 7.51 -7.84 6.26
C LYS A 21 6.71 -6.78 6.99
N GLU A 22 6.64 -6.92 8.31
CA GLU A 22 6.08 -5.91 9.18
C GLU A 22 7.22 -5.15 9.86
N LYS A 23 7.17 -3.83 9.81
CA LYS A 23 8.10 -2.93 10.49
C LYS A 23 7.33 -1.73 11.00
N ASP A 24 7.50 -1.38 12.27
CA ASP A 24 6.86 -0.21 12.89
C ASP A 24 5.32 -0.16 12.70
N ARG A 25 4.66 -1.33 12.74
CA ARG A 25 3.22 -1.54 12.49
C ARG A 25 2.77 -1.27 11.04
N LEU A 26 3.71 -1.11 10.11
CA LEU A 26 3.47 -1.02 8.68
C LEU A 26 3.86 -2.33 8.00
N VAL A 27 3.08 -2.71 6.98
CA VAL A 27 3.37 -3.88 6.16
C VAL A 27 4.04 -3.40 4.88
N TYR A 28 5.14 -4.06 4.51
CA TYR A 28 5.86 -3.82 3.27
C TYR A 28 5.93 -5.10 2.47
N LYS A 29 5.94 -4.98 1.14
CA LYS A 29 6.18 -6.09 0.23
C LYS A 29 7.51 -5.87 -0.50
N ARG A 30 8.33 -6.91 -0.57
CA ARG A 30 9.54 -6.97 -1.39
C ARG A 30 9.15 -6.96 -2.87
N MET A 31 9.68 -6.01 -3.62
CA MET A 31 9.52 -5.86 -5.06
C MET A 31 10.92 -5.69 -5.68
N GLY A 32 11.54 -6.81 -6.06
CA GLY A 32 12.94 -6.83 -6.47
C GLY A 32 13.86 -6.40 -5.33
N ASP A 33 14.67 -5.36 -5.57
CA ASP A 33 15.59 -4.79 -4.59
C ASP A 33 14.96 -3.72 -3.69
N SER A 34 13.68 -3.41 -3.90
CA SER A 34 12.95 -2.39 -3.14
C SER A 34 11.86 -2.99 -2.26
N ASP A 35 11.45 -2.25 -1.24
CA ASP A 35 10.29 -2.57 -0.42
C ASP A 35 9.26 -1.47 -0.58
N VAL A 36 8.04 -1.84 -0.92
CA VAL A 36 6.92 -0.91 -1.14
C VAL A 36 5.90 -1.05 -0.04
N LEU A 37 5.24 0.07 0.31
CA LEU A 37 4.27 0.10 1.39
C LEU A 37 2.96 -0.58 0.98
N CYS A 38 2.52 -1.55 1.77
CA CYS A 38 1.25 -2.21 1.54
C CYS A 38 0.09 -1.33 2.02
N ILE A 39 -0.87 -1.04 1.14
CA ILE A 39 -2.02 -0.18 1.46
C ILE A 39 -3.29 -1.04 1.61
N PRO A 40 -3.84 -1.16 2.84
CA PRO A 40 -5.03 -1.97 3.09
C PRO A 40 -6.27 -1.37 2.43
N ASN A 41 -7.19 -2.24 2.00
CA ASN A 41 -8.53 -1.89 1.53
C ASN A 41 -9.48 -1.67 2.71
N VAL A 42 -9.31 -0.55 3.40
CA VAL A 42 -10.09 -0.20 4.60
C VAL A 42 -10.58 1.24 4.52
N LEU A 43 -11.54 1.57 5.39
CA LEU A 43 -12.04 2.93 5.56
C LEU A 43 -11.44 3.56 6.82
N ILE A 44 -10.99 4.81 6.72
CA ILE A 44 -10.74 5.68 7.88
C ILE A 44 -11.90 6.68 7.94
N GLY A 45 -12.81 6.47 8.89
CA GLY A 45 -14.08 7.17 8.93
C GLY A 45 -14.95 6.80 7.74
N LYS A 46 -15.15 7.75 6.82
CA LYS A 46 -15.94 7.55 5.58
C LYS A 46 -15.11 7.49 4.30
N ARG A 47 -13.77 7.56 4.42
CA ARG A 47 -12.86 7.64 3.28
C ARG A 47 -12.07 6.36 3.11
N SER A 48 -11.84 5.95 1.86
CA SER A 48 -10.97 4.82 1.57
C SER A 48 -9.51 5.23 1.72
N VAL A 49 -8.71 4.41 2.40
CA VAL A 49 -7.26 4.67 2.53
C VAL A 49 -6.60 4.68 1.15
N ARG A 50 -6.96 3.77 0.25
CA ARG A 50 -6.43 3.74 -1.12
C ARG A 50 -6.80 5.01 -1.90
N GLU A 51 -8.04 5.47 -1.78
CA GLU A 51 -8.50 6.74 -2.37
C GLU A 51 -7.70 7.94 -1.81
N MET A 52 -7.52 8.01 -0.49
CA MET A 52 -6.72 9.06 0.16
C MET A 52 -5.29 9.12 -0.39
N ILE A 53 -4.66 7.95 -0.57
CA ILE A 53 -3.30 7.85 -1.10
C ILE A 53 -3.23 8.24 -2.59
N ILE A 54 -4.21 7.83 -3.41
CA ILE A 54 -4.28 8.21 -4.82
C ILE A 54 -4.43 9.74 -4.97
N ASP A 55 -5.33 10.34 -4.20
CA ASP A 55 -5.59 11.78 -4.20
C ASP A 55 -4.35 12.58 -3.75
N HIS A 56 -3.66 12.09 -2.71
CA HIS A 56 -2.42 12.69 -2.24
C HIS A 56 -1.30 12.59 -3.29
N ALA A 57 -1.08 11.41 -3.87
CA ALA A 57 -0.09 11.19 -4.93
C ALA A 57 -0.36 12.09 -6.16
N HIS A 58 -1.62 12.25 -6.53
CA HIS A 58 -2.00 13.13 -7.64
C HIS A 58 -1.71 14.60 -7.34
N SER A 59 -2.02 15.04 -6.12
CA SER A 59 -1.80 16.42 -5.66
C SER A 59 -0.31 16.77 -5.56
N LEU A 60 0.54 15.83 -5.10
CA LEU A 60 1.99 16.02 -5.02
C LEU A 60 2.64 16.28 -6.39
N LEU A 61 2.10 15.63 -7.43
CA LEU A 61 2.65 15.71 -8.78
C LEU A 61 2.14 16.93 -9.57
N ALA A 62 1.54 17.93 -8.92
CA ALA A 62 1.02 19.15 -9.57
C ALA A 62 0.18 18.85 -10.83
N HIS A 63 -0.63 17.80 -10.79
CA HIS A 63 -1.47 17.34 -11.90
C HIS A 63 -0.72 16.92 -13.18
N LEU A 64 0.49 16.36 -13.08
CA LEU A 64 1.22 15.71 -14.20
C LEU A 64 0.51 14.48 -14.82
N GLY A 65 -0.77 14.27 -14.47
CA GLY A 65 -1.67 13.31 -15.06
C GLY A 65 -1.64 11.94 -14.40
N HIS A 66 -2.58 11.11 -14.82
CA HIS A 66 -2.81 9.77 -14.27
C HIS A 66 -1.61 8.83 -14.49
N LYS A 67 -0.87 8.96 -15.61
CA LYS A 67 0.30 8.10 -15.89
C LYS A 67 1.41 8.27 -14.87
N LYS A 68 1.74 9.52 -14.51
CA LYS A 68 2.76 9.82 -13.50
C LYS A 68 2.28 9.47 -12.09
N THR A 69 1.00 9.69 -11.81
CA THR A 69 0.38 9.24 -10.55
C THR A 69 0.48 7.72 -10.38
N LEU A 70 0.11 6.96 -11.42
CA LEU A 70 0.19 5.49 -11.38
C LEU A 70 1.64 4.99 -11.28
N GLN A 71 2.58 5.67 -11.94
CA GLN A 71 4.00 5.35 -11.82
C GLN A 71 4.47 5.50 -10.37
N LEU A 72 4.22 6.65 -9.75
CA LEU A 72 4.56 6.91 -8.34
C LEU A 72 3.95 5.87 -7.40
N LEU A 73 2.65 5.56 -7.58
CA LEU A 73 1.98 4.56 -6.75
C LEU A 73 2.63 3.17 -6.90
N ARG A 74 3.00 2.75 -8.11
CA ARG A 74 3.68 1.46 -8.33
C ARG A 74 5.08 1.38 -7.74
N GLU A 75 5.79 2.51 -7.69
CA GLU A 75 7.14 2.60 -7.14
C GLU A 75 7.13 2.62 -5.61
N GLU A 76 6.10 3.19 -4.98
CA GLU A 76 6.07 3.42 -3.53
C GLU A 76 5.12 2.48 -2.77
N THR A 77 4.13 1.89 -3.43
CA THR A 77 3.03 1.18 -2.76
C THR A 77 2.60 -0.12 -3.45
N TRP A 78 1.89 -0.98 -2.72
CA TRP A 78 1.31 -2.22 -3.23
C TRP A 78 -0.04 -2.52 -2.58
N TRP A 79 -1.01 -3.01 -3.35
CA TRP A 79 -2.34 -3.40 -2.84
C TRP A 79 -3.16 -4.23 -3.82
#